data_AF-A0A1Q7VHT9-F1
#
_entry.id   AF-A0A1Q7VHT9-F1
#
_cell.length_a   1.000
_cell.length_b   1.000
_cell.length_c   1.000
_cell.angle_alpha   90.00
_cell.angle_beta   90.00
_cell.angle_gamma   90.00
#
_symmetry.space_group_name_H-M   'P 1'
#
loop_
_entity.id
_entity.type
_entity.pdbx_description
1 polymer ?
#
loop_
_entity_poly.entity_id
_entity_poly.type
_entity_poly.pdbx_seq_one_letter_code
_entity_poly.pdbx_strand_id
1 'polypeptide(L)' 'MTEKQRNLEASEGLSKEELEGQQGEQLPDREQMSLINANLAVPVNAAVAANVLSDGSIAYANAEQANQIAQSNLPPPPA' A
#
# COMPACT_ATOMS: atom_id res chain seq x y z
N MET A 1 19.90 6.04 30.65
CA MET A 1 18.72 5.23 30.31
C MET A 1 18.93 3.85 30.92
N THR A 2 18.14 3.51 31.94
CA THR A 2 18.43 2.40 32.85
C THR A 2 18.01 1.08 32.21
N GLU A 3 18.85 0.06 32.38
CA GLU A 3 18.72 -1.30 31.83
C GLU A 3 17.37 -1.98 32.13
N LYS A 4 16.67 -1.48 33.16
CA LYS A 4 15.34 -1.89 33.55
C LYS A 4 14.30 -1.71 32.43
N GLN A 5 14.45 -0.70 31.56
CA GLN A 5 13.50 -0.46 30.47
C GLN A 5 13.69 -1.42 29.28
N ARG A 6 14.93 -1.84 28.98
CA ARG A 6 15.20 -2.84 27.92
C ARG A 6 14.61 -4.22 28.22
N ASN A 7 14.44 -4.53 29.51
CA ASN A 7 13.99 -5.85 29.93
C ASN A 7 12.46 -5.97 29.96
N LEU A 8 11.70 -4.87 30.07
CA LEU A 8 10.24 -4.91 29.90
C LEU A 8 9.87 -5.19 28.44
N GLU A 9 10.57 -4.59 27.48
CA GLU A 9 10.36 -4.84 26.04
C GLU A 9 10.78 -6.26 25.61
N ALA A 10 11.81 -6.83 26.25
CA ALA A 10 12.24 -8.20 26.02
C ALA A 10 11.32 -9.28 26.64
N SER A 11 10.42 -8.88 27.54
CA SER A 11 9.53 -9.79 28.27
C SER A 11 8.14 -9.95 27.63
N GLU A 12 7.83 -9.15 26.60
CA GLU A 12 6.65 -9.36 25.73
C GLU A 12 6.99 -10.20 24.49
N GLY A 13 8.09 -10.95 24.52
CA GLY A 13 8.42 -11.96 23.54
C GLY A 13 7.65 -13.25 23.82
N LEU A 14 7.27 -13.96 22.75
CA LEU A 14 6.70 -15.30 22.84
C LEU A 14 7.60 -16.20 23.69
N SER A 15 6.99 -16.99 24.57
CA SER A 15 7.67 -18.01 25.36
C SER A 15 8.38 -19.01 24.43
N LYS A 16 9.34 -19.78 24.96
CA LYS A 16 10.08 -20.77 24.16
C LYS A 16 9.14 -21.78 23.52
N GLU A 17 8.11 -22.18 24.24
CA GLU A 17 7.07 -23.08 23.79
C GLU A 17 6.21 -22.47 22.67
N GLU A 18 5.92 -21.16 22.73
CA GLU A 18 5.22 -20.43 21.67
C GLU A 18 6.11 -20.22 20.43
N LEU A 19 7.41 -19.97 20.62
CA LEU A 19 8.40 -19.89 19.53
C LEU A 19 8.58 -21.24 18.84
N GLU A 20 8.62 -22.34 19.59
CA GLU A 20 8.67 -23.70 19.06
C GLU A 20 7.36 -24.09 18.34
N GLY A 21 6.23 -23.52 18.75
CA GLY A 21 4.94 -23.66 18.07
C GLY A 21 4.81 -22.86 16.78
N GLN A 22 5.67 -21.87 16.54
CA GLN A 22 5.71 -21.12 15.28
C GLN A 22 6.44 -21.91 14.21
N GLN A 23 5.66 -22.58 13.37
CA GLN A 23 6.17 -23.20 12.15
C GLN A 23 6.21 -22.16 11.04
N GLY A 24 7.36 -22.01 10.39
CA GLY A 24 7.48 -21.21 9.17
C GLY A 24 6.74 -21.92 8.04
N GLU A 25 5.71 -21.28 7.49
CA GLU A 25 5.01 -21.79 6.31
C GLU A 25 5.93 -21.69 5.08
N GLN A 26 6.02 -22.76 4.30
CA GLN A 26 6.83 -22.78 3.09
C GLN A 26 6.27 -21.74 2.10
N LEU A 27 7.09 -20.77 1.71
CA LEU A 27 6.72 -19.82 0.66
C LEU A 27 6.32 -20.59 -0.61
N PRO A 28 5.17 -20.27 -1.23
CA PRO A 28 4.72 -20.95 -2.44
C PRO A 28 5.69 -20.71 -3.59
N ASP A 29 5.64 -21.60 -4.59
CA ASP A 29 6.51 -21.54 -5.76
C ASP A 29 6.44 -20.17 -6.46
N ARG A 30 7.55 -19.74 -7.07
CA ARG A 30 7.64 -18.40 -7.69
C ARG A 30 6.56 -18.13 -8.73
N GLU A 31 6.09 -19.18 -9.41
CA GLU A 31 5.00 -19.13 -10.38
C GLU A 31 3.66 -18.80 -9.70
N GLN A 32 3.42 -19.37 -8.52
CA GLN A 32 2.25 -19.09 -7.68
C GLN A 32 2.35 -17.70 -7.03
N MET A 33 3.55 -17.29 -6.60
CA MET A 33 3.81 -15.93 -6.12
C MET A 33 3.64 -14.88 -7.22
N SER A 34 3.93 -15.22 -8.48
CA SER A 34 3.74 -14.34 -9.63
C SER A 34 2.28 -14.10 -10.00
N LEU A 35 1.36 -15.00 -9.61
CA LEU A 35 -0.09 -14.79 -9.77
C LEU A 35 -0.63 -13.74 -8.79
N ILE A 36 0.12 -13.46 -7.72
CA ILE A 36 -0.20 -12.42 -6.75
C ILE A 36 0.22 -11.08 -7.35
N ASN A 37 -0.77 -10.37 -7.90
CA ASN A 37 -0.57 -9.01 -8.40
C ASN A 37 -0.56 -8.03 -7.21
N ALA A 38 0.63 -7.53 -6.88
CA ALA A 38 0.82 -6.49 -5.86
C ALA A 38 0.78 -5.05 -6.42
N ASN A 39 0.29 -4.85 -7.64
CA ASN A 39 0.15 -3.52 -8.22
C ASN A 39 -0.94 -2.74 -7.46
N LEU A 40 -0.56 -1.60 -6.89
CA LEU A 40 -1.47 -0.67 -6.24
C LEU A 40 -1.60 0.59 -7.09
N ALA A 41 -2.77 0.78 -7.71
CA ALA A 41 -3.08 2.03 -8.41
C ALA A 41 -3.87 2.96 -7.47
N VAL A 42 -3.32 4.14 -7.21
CA VAL A 42 -3.98 5.20 -6.43
C VAL A 42 -4.18 6.43 -7.33
N PRO A 43 -5.30 6.48 -8.08
CA PRO A 43 -5.64 7.68 -8.84
C PRO A 43 -5.97 8.85 -7.90
N VAL A 44 -5.36 10.02 -8.13
CA VAL A 44 -5.57 11.23 -7.32
C VAL A 44 -5.88 12.42 -8.23
N ASN A 45 -7.08 12.98 -8.07
CA ASN A 45 -7.50 14.22 -8.71
C ASN A 45 -7.73 15.30 -7.65
N ALA A 46 -7.06 16.44 -7.78
CA ALA A 46 -7.26 17.59 -6.90
C ALA A 46 -7.25 18.89 -7.73
N ALA A 47 -8.27 19.71 -7.52
CA ALA A 47 -8.40 21.04 -8.12
C ALA A 47 -8.78 22.02 -7.01
N VAL A 48 -8.03 23.13 -6.90
CA VAL A 48 -8.29 24.21 -5.95
C VAL A 48 -8.31 25.51 -6.72
N ALA A 49 -9.39 26.28 -6.57
CA ALA A 49 -9.53 27.60 -7.17
C ALA A 49 -10.04 28.58 -6.11
N ALA A 50 -9.43 29.76 -6.04
CA ALA A 50 -9.84 30.81 -5.12
C ALA A 50 -9.77 32.17 -5.82
N ASN A 51 -10.83 32.95 -5.67
CA ASN A 51 -10.86 34.37 -6.03
C ASN A 51 -10.51 35.19 -4.78
N VAL A 52 -9.59 36.15 -4.89
CA VAL A 52 -9.25 37.07 -3.79
C VAL A 52 -9.59 38.49 -4.22
N LEU A 53 -10.60 39.09 -3.58
CA LEU A 53 -11.00 40.50 -3.71
C LEU A 53 -11.24 41.02 -5.14
N SER A 54 -11.64 40.17 -6.09
CA SER A 54 -11.81 40.54 -7.50
C SER A 54 -13.26 40.51 -7.94
N ASP A 55 -13.83 41.67 -8.27
CA ASP A 55 -15.16 41.82 -8.88
C ASP A 55 -15.14 41.30 -10.33
N GLY A 56 -16.18 40.56 -10.72
CA GLY A 56 -16.28 39.94 -12.04
C GLY A 56 -15.34 38.75 -12.31
N SER A 57 -14.57 38.25 -11.34
CA SER A 57 -13.67 37.09 -11.54
C SER A 57 -14.35 35.74 -11.42
N ILE A 58 -14.04 34.84 -12.36
CA ILE A 58 -14.41 33.43 -12.32
C ILE A 58 -13.18 32.62 -11.92
N ALA A 59 -13.23 31.96 -10.75
CA ALA A 59 -12.26 30.95 -10.35
C ALA A 59 -12.74 29.59 -10.85
N TYR A 60 -12.03 29.03 -11.84
CA TYR A 60 -12.33 27.72 -12.39
C TYR A 60 -11.11 26.81 -12.23
N ALA A 61 -11.30 25.64 -11.63
CA ALA A 61 -10.30 24.58 -11.65
C ALA A 61 -10.97 23.26 -12.02
N ASN A 62 -10.43 22.62 -13.05
CA ASN A 62 -10.80 21.27 -13.46
C ASN A 62 -9.68 20.30 -13.05
N ALA A 63 -10.05 19.12 -12.55
CA ALA A 63 -9.12 18.02 -12.31
C ALA A 63 -9.72 16.76 -12.95
N GLU A 64 -9.33 16.50 -14.18
CA GLU A 64 -9.83 15.38 -14.97
C GLU A 64 -8.74 14.32 -15.15
N GLN A 65 -9.10 13.06 -14.88
CA GLN A 65 -8.25 11.91 -15.20
C GLN A 65 -8.69 11.32 -16.54
N ALA A 66 -7.89 11.56 -17.58
CA ALA A 66 -8.17 11.09 -18.92
C ALA A 66 -7.75 9.63 -19.17
N ASN A 67 -6.92 9.05 -18.29
CA ASN A 67 -6.27 7.77 -18.56
C ASN A 67 -6.90 6.63 -17.76
N GLN A 68 -7.15 5.52 -18.46
CA GLN A 68 -7.47 4.23 -17.85
C GLN A 68 -6.21 3.53 -17.39
N ILE A 69 -6.28 2.88 -16.22
CA ILE A 69 -5.23 2.01 -15.71
C ILE A 69 -5.68 0.57 -15.95
N ALA A 70 -5.04 -0.11 -16.89
CA ALA A 70 -5.29 -1.52 -17.16
C ALA A 70 -4.54 -2.39 -16.15
N GLN A 71 -5.29 -3.15 -15.34
CA GLN A 71 -4.72 -4.16 -14.45
C GLN A 71 -5.20 -5.55 -14.90
N SER A 72 -4.27 -6.47 -15.10
CA SER A 72 -4.56 -7.85 -15.48
C SER A 72 -3.62 -8.82 -14.77
N ASN A 73 -4.17 -9.95 -14.32
CA ASN A 73 -3.39 -11.11 -13.88
C ASN A 73 -3.39 -12.22 -14.93
N LEU A 74 -4.04 -12.00 -16.09
CA LEU A 74 -4.08 -13.02 -17.13
C LEU A 74 -2.76 -13.06 -17.91
N PRO A 75 -2.18 -14.26 -18.11
CA PRO A 75 -1.09 -14.43 -19.07
C PRO A 75 -1.58 -14.09 -20.49
N PRO A 76 -0.68 -13.64 -21.39
CA PRO A 76 -1.04 -13.33 -22.76
C PRO A 76 -1.66 -14.55 -23.46
N PRO A 77 -2.64 -14.36 -24.37
CA PRO A 77 -3.23 -15.46 -25.10
C PRO A 77 -2.16 -16.17 -25.95
N PRO A 78 -2.26 -17.51 -26.12
CA PRO A 78 -1.33 -18.26 -26.94
C PRO A 78 -1.38 -17.78 -28.40
N ALA A 79 -0.21 -17.75 -29.05
CA ALA A 79 -0.03 -17.34 -30.44
C ALA A 79 -0.61 -18.35 -31.44
#